data_AF-A0A1F9N689-F1
#
_entry.id   AF-A0A1F9N689-F1
#
_cell.length_a   1.000
_cell.length_b   1.000
_cell.length_c   1.000
_cell.angle_alpha   90.00
_cell.angle_beta   90.00
_cell.angle_gamma   90.00
#
_symmetry.space_group_name_H-M   'P 1'
#
loop_
_entity.id
_entity.type
_entity.pdbx_description
1 polymer ?
#
loop_
_entity_poly.entity_id
_entity_poly.type
_entity_poly.pdbx_seq_one_letter_code
_entity_poly.pdbx_strand_id
1 'polypeptide(L)'
;MWQHDAQTGKINNNLNHFCIAIMKEAWEDLLRRLQANSIDIEEGPVLRWGSRGTGTSVYFRDPEKNLIEARYYETKDDNEKCLLSS
;
A
#
# COMPACT_ATOMS: atom_id res chain seq x y z
N MET A 1 -19.78 16.82 13.67
CA MET A 1 -19.83 16.11 14.96
C MET A 1 -19.87 14.62 14.61
N TRP A 2 -18.70 13.99 14.44
CA TRP A 2 -18.65 12.59 14.05
C TRP A 2 -19.04 11.75 15.27
N GLN A 3 -20.21 11.10 15.20
CA GLN A 3 -20.67 10.20 16.24
C GLN A 3 -19.92 8.88 16.11
N HIS A 4 -19.16 8.53 17.14
CA HIS A 4 -18.63 7.18 17.31
C HIS A 4 -19.75 6.32 17.88
N ASP A 5 -20.47 5.61 17.01
CA ASP A 5 -21.19 4.42 17.45
C ASP A 5 -20.15 3.35 17.76
N ALA A 6 -19.85 3.18 19.04
CA ALA A 6 -19.07 2.06 19.56
C ALA A 6 -19.91 0.78 19.48
N GLN A 7 -20.17 0.30 18.26
CA GLN A 7 -20.68 -1.04 18.05
C GLN A 7 -19.51 -2.01 18.21
N THR A 8 -19.50 -2.73 19.33
CA THR A 8 -18.70 -3.94 19.52
C THR A 8 -19.29 -5.07 18.67
N GLY A 9 -19.35 -4.86 17.36
CA GLY A 9 -19.55 -5.90 16.38
C GLY A 9 -18.28 -6.72 16.32
N LYS A 10 -18.40 -8.03 16.50
CA LYS A 10 -17.34 -8.99 16.19
C LYS A 10 -16.78 -8.59 14.81
N ILE A 11 -15.50 -8.22 14.71
CA ILE A 11 -14.91 -7.85 13.42
C ILE A 11 -14.84 -9.14 12.62
N ASN A 12 -15.76 -9.29 11.67
CA ASN A 12 -15.82 -10.44 10.76
C ASN A 12 -14.67 -10.26 9.76
N ASN A 13 -13.47 -10.73 10.10
CA ASN A 13 -12.27 -10.44 9.30
C ASN A 13 -12.16 -11.36 8.07
N ASN A 14 -13.03 -11.16 7.06
CA ASN A 14 -12.98 -11.88 5.79
C ASN A 14 -11.93 -11.32 4.81
N LEU A 15 -11.35 -10.16 5.14
CA LEU A 15 -10.31 -9.48 4.39
C LEU A 15 -8.97 -9.65 5.12
N ASN A 16 -7.95 -10.15 4.40
CA ASN A 16 -6.59 -10.23 4.94
C ASN A 16 -5.95 -8.83 4.98
N HIS A 17 -5.96 -8.13 3.85
CA HIS A 17 -5.53 -6.73 3.71
C HIS A 17 -6.14 -6.11 2.45
N PHE A 18 -6.13 -4.79 2.37
CA PHE A 18 -6.50 -4.02 1.18
C PHE A 18 -5.26 -3.40 0.54
N CYS A 19 -4.99 -3.75 -0.72
CA CYS A 19 -3.80 -3.27 -1.43
C CYS A 19 -4.15 -2.11 -2.38
N ILE A 20 -3.37 -1.03 -2.30
CA ILE A 20 -3.45 0.12 -3.21
C ILE A 20 -2.11 0.27 -3.92
N ALA A 21 -2.13 0.15 -5.25
CA ALA A 21 -0.96 0.42 -6.09
C ALA A 21 -0.97 1.88 -6.55
N ILE A 22 0.05 2.65 -6.21
CA ILE A 22 0.21 4.07 -6.53
C ILE A 22 1.57 4.36 -7.17
N MET A 23 1.74 5.57 -7.70
CA MET A 23 3.03 6.04 -8.24
C MET A 23 4.04 6.24 -7.10
N LYS A 24 5.33 6.15 -7.44
CA LYS A 24 6.43 6.22 -6.47
C LYS A 24 6.43 7.52 -5.68
N GLU A 25 6.20 8.64 -6.34
CA GLU A 25 6.16 9.97 -5.72
C GLU A 25 5.03 10.07 -4.70
N ALA A 26 3.84 9.61 -5.07
CA ALA A 26 2.68 9.57 -4.18
C ALA A 26 2.87 8.59 -3.01
N TRP A 27 3.62 7.51 -3.22
CA TRP A 27 3.98 6.55 -2.18
C TRP A 27 4.97 7.13 -1.18
N GLU A 28 5.97 7.88 -1.64
CA GLU A 28 6.91 8.59 -0.77
C GLU A 28 6.19 9.69 0.03
N ASP A 29 5.28 10.43 -0.60
CA ASP A 29 4.43 11.42 0.09
C ASP A 29 3.51 10.76 1.13
N LEU A 30 2.98 9.57 0.83
CA LEU A 30 2.21 8.79 1.78
C LEU A 30 3.06 8.45 3.02
N LEU A 31 4.31 7.98 2.86
CA LEU A 31 5.19 7.68 3.98
C LEU A 31 5.42 8.90 4.89
N ARG A 32 5.67 10.07 4.29
CA ARG A 32 5.84 11.32 5.05
C ARG A 32 4.58 11.66 5.83
N ARG A 33 3.41 11.47 5.23
CA ARG A 33 2.12 11.71 5.89
C ARG A 33 1.87 10.72 7.03
N LEU A 34 2.19 9.44 6.85
CA LEU A 34 2.07 8.44 7.92
C LEU A 34 2.94 8.84 9.12
N GLN A 35 4.21 9.18 8.86
CA GLN A 35 5.13 9.63 9.90
C GLN A 35 4.65 10.92 10.60
N ALA A 36 4.19 11.91 9.83
CA ALA A 36 3.70 13.19 10.38
C ALA A 36 2.45 13.03 11.26
N ASN A 37 1.66 11.98 11.04
CA ASN A 37 0.48 11.64 11.83
C ASN A 37 0.76 10.57 12.90
N SER A 38 2.03 10.21 13.12
CA SER A 38 2.43 9.15 14.06
C SER A 38 1.71 7.82 13.83
N ILE A 39 1.50 7.46 12.55
CA ILE A 39 0.94 6.16 12.18
C ILE A 39 2.09 5.17 12.01
N ASP A 40 2.04 4.09 12.77
CA ASP A 40 3.03 3.03 12.73
C ASP A 40 2.93 2.22 11.44
N ILE A 41 4.08 1.95 10.83
CA ILE A 41 4.24 1.00 9.73
C ILE A 41 4.51 -0.37 10.38
N GLU A 42 3.59 -1.32 10.19
CA GLU A 42 3.71 -2.68 10.74
C GLU A 42 4.81 -3.48 10.02
N GLU A 43 4.94 -3.28 8.71
CA GLU A 43 5.98 -3.91 7.89
C GLU A 43 6.32 -3.03 6.69
N GLY A 44 7.61 -2.93 6.36
CA GLY A 44 8.07 -2.25 5.15
C GLY A 44 9.06 -1.11 5.42
N PRO A 45 9.75 -0.61 4.38
CA PRO A 45 9.61 -1.00 2.97
C PRO A 45 10.13 -2.42 2.67
N VAL A 46 9.31 -3.25 2.04
CA VAL A 46 9.66 -4.63 1.67
C VAL A 46 9.30 -4.93 0.22
N LEU A 47 10.11 -5.76 -0.44
CA LEU A 47 9.81 -6.24 -1.79
C LEU A 47 8.77 -7.36 -1.71
N ARG A 48 7.72 -7.23 -2.53
CA ARG A 48 6.65 -8.22 -2.66
C ARG A 48 6.36 -8.49 -4.13
N TRP A 49 6.20 -9.77 -4.46
CA TRP A 49 5.73 -10.16 -5.79
C TRP A 49 4.22 -9.90 -5.90
N GLY A 50 3.75 -9.51 -7.08
CA GLY A 50 2.32 -9.37 -7.37
C GLY A 50 2.04 -9.31 -8.87
N SER A 51 0.86 -8.80 -9.23
CA SER A 51 0.34 -8.82 -10.60
C SER A 51 1.25 -8.15 -11.65
N ARG A 52 2.02 -7.12 -11.24
CA ARG A 52 2.96 -6.38 -12.12
C ARG A 52 4.42 -6.72 -11.84
N GLY A 53 4.69 -7.89 -11.26
CA GLY A 53 6.04 -8.32 -10.87
C GLY A 53 6.40 -7.91 -9.44
N THR A 54 7.68 -7.59 -9.21
CA THR A 54 8.18 -7.14 -7.90
C THR A 54 7.84 -5.67 -7.68
N GLY A 55 7.12 -5.36 -6.60
CA GLY A 55 6.87 -4.00 -6.13
C GLY A 55 7.36 -3.80 -4.70
N THR A 56 7.59 -2.55 -4.32
CA THR A 56 7.94 -2.15 -2.95
C THR A 56 6.65 -1.83 -2.20
N SER A 57 6.45 -2.45 -1.04
CA SER A 57 5.22 -2.38 -0.26
C SER A 57 5.50 -1.95 1.17
N VAL A 58 4.55 -1.23 1.77
CA VAL A 58 4.44 -0.95 3.21
C VAL A 58 3.06 -1.30 3.70
N TYR A 59 2.98 -1.70 4.96
CA TYR A 59 1.78 -2.16 5.62
C TYR A 59 1.51 -1.30 6.86
N PHE A 60 0.29 -0.81 7.02
CA PHE A 60 -0.14 0.00 8.16
C PHE A 60 -1.64 -0.19 8.44
N ARG A 61 -2.11 0.29 9.59
CA ARG A 61 -3.52 0.20 10.00
C ARG A 61 -4.25 1.51 9.78
N ASP A 62 -5.49 1.43 9.32
CA ASP A 62 -6.44 2.54 9.41
C ASP A 62 -7.06 2.62 10.82
N PRO A 63 -7.85 3.67 11.16
CA PRO A 63 -8.49 3.81 12.46
C PRO A 63 -9.42 2.64 12.83
N GLU A 64 -10.04 2.00 11.83
CA GLU A 64 -10.87 0.80 11.96
C GLU A 64 -10.06 -0.51 12.09
N LYS A 65 -8.73 -0.43 12.10
CA LYS A 65 -7.77 -1.55 12.21
C LYS A 65 -7.75 -2.51 11.01
N ASN A 66 -8.21 -2.07 9.84
CA ASN A 66 -7.98 -2.77 8.59
C ASN A 66 -6.49 -2.70 8.22
N LEU A 67 -5.93 -3.81 7.74
CA LEU A 67 -4.56 -3.84 7.24
C LEU A 67 -4.52 -3.28 5.82
N ILE A 68 -3.80 -2.19 5.62
CA ILE A 68 -3.62 -1.54 4.32
C ILE A 68 -2.22 -1.80 3.81
N GLU A 69 -2.11 -2.27 2.57
CA GLU A 69 -0.86 -2.35 1.83
C GLU A 69 -0.79 -1.20 0.82
N ALA A 70 0.21 -0.33 0.95
CA ALA A 70 0.54 0.64 -0.10
C ALA A 70 1.76 0.14 -0.88
N ARG A 71 1.58 -0.03 -2.18
CA ARG A 71 2.61 -0.55 -3.09
C ARG A 71 2.90 0.43 -4.21
N TYR A 72 4.15 0.50 -4.62
CA TYR A 72 4.51 1.03 -5.94
C TYR A 72 5.34 0.00 -6.72
N TYR A 73 5.27 0.12 -8.04
CA TYR A 73 6.11 -0.65 -8.96
C TYR A 73 7.09 0.33 -9.60
N GLU A 74 8.36 -0.05 -9.70
CA GLU A 74 9.32 0.71 -10.51
C GLU A 74 8.82 0.69 -11.96
N THR A 75 8.49 1.85 -12.51
CA THR A 75 8.23 2.00 -13.93
C THR A 75 9.56 1.78 -14.64
N LYS A 76 9.72 0.64 -15.31
CA LYS A 76 10.77 0.51 -16.31
C LYS A 76 10.45 1.55 -17.38
N ASP A 77 11.38 2.45 -17.65
CA ASP A 77 11.32 3.33 -18.80
C ASP A 77 11.24 2.40 -20.03
N ASP A 78 10.11 2.38 -20.74
CA ASP A 78 9.84 1.51 -21.90
C ASP A 78 10.68 1.92 -23.12
N ASN A 79 11.96 2.24 -22.93
CA ASN A 79 12.93 2.51 -23.98
C ASN A 79 13.85 1.31 -24.27
N GLU A 80 13.55 0.13 -23.69
CA GLU A 80 14.01 -1.12 -24.27
C GLU A 80 13.21 -1.37 -25.55
N LYS A 81 13.77 -0.85 -26.67
CA LYS A 81 13.42 -1.26 -28.03
C LYS A 81 13.01 -2.72 -28.01
N CYS A 82 11.77 -2.98 -28.41
CA CYS A 82 11.29 -4.32 -28.73
C CYS A 82 12.34 -5.00 -29.63
N LEU A 83 13.13 -5.93 -29.08
CA LEU A 83 14.17 -6.66 -29.83
C LEU A 83 13.55 -7.75 -30.72
N LEU A 84 12.22 -7.80 -30.81
CA LEU A 84 11.50 -8.58 -31.80
C LEU A 84 11.29 -7.73 -33.06
N SER A 85 12.38 -7.29 -33.68
CA SER A 85 12.38 -6.88 -35.08
C SER A 85 12.98 -8.02 -35.91
N SER A 86 12.06 -8.75 -36.56
CA SER A 86 12.24 -9.75 -37.64
C SER A 86 12.85 -11.10 -37.29
#